data_AF-A0A9P5SAK9-F1
#
_entry.id   AF-A0A9P5SAK9-F1
#
_cell.length_a   1.000
_cell.length_b   1.000
_cell.length_c   1.000
_cell.angle_alpha   90.00
_cell.angle_beta   90.00
_cell.angle_gamma   90.00
#
_symmetry.space_group_name_H-M   'P 1'
#
loop_
_entity.id
_entity.type
_entity.pdbx_description
1 polymer ?
#
loop_
_entity_poly.entity_id
_entity_poly.type
_entity_poly.pdbx_seq_one_letter_code
_entity_poly.pdbx_strand_id
1 'polypeptide(L)'
;MDVFVSVVERFRLEQKVLAITSDNASNMSKMMELLQEYTETEGCKWSRFSKDEQHVRCFAHIMNIAVQDLLNANSVHAEAASDIDESAQDE
;
A
#
# COMPACT_ATOMS: atom_id res chain seq x y z
N MET A 1 16.06 5.14 0.19
CA MET A 1 16.50 3.74 0.13
C MET A 1 17.92 3.61 0.68
N ASP A 2 18.90 4.34 0.14
CA ASP A 2 20.33 4.26 0.53
C ASP A 2 20.60 4.38 2.04
N VAL A 3 19.98 5.37 2.70
CA VAL A 3 20.11 5.55 4.15
C VAL A 3 19.64 4.32 4.93
N PHE A 4 18.53 3.72 4.49
CA PHE A 4 17.98 2.52 5.13
C PHE A 4 18.92 1.33 4.95
N VAL A 5 19.42 1.09 3.73
CA VAL A 5 20.42 0.03 3.47
C VAL A 5 21.67 0.22 4.33
N SER A 6 22.21 1.44 4.38
CA SER A 6 23.39 1.75 5.18
C SER A 6 23.18 1.46 6.68
N VAL A 7 21.97 1.71 7.20
CA VAL A 7 21.62 1.39 8.59
C VAL A 7 21.57 -0.14 8.78
N VAL A 8 20.90 -0.87 7.89
CA VAL A 8 20.80 -2.33 7.96
C VAL A 8 22.19 -2.97 7.94
N GLU A 9 23.07 -2.56 7.03
CA GLU A 9 24.45 -3.04 6.93
C GLU A 9 25.28 -2.66 8.16
N ARG A 10 25.18 -1.41 8.64
CA ARG A 10 25.89 -0.92 9.82
C ARG A 10 25.59 -1.77 11.06
N PHE A 11 24.34 -2.20 11.23
CA PHE A 11 23.91 -3.03 12.35
C PHE A 11 23.95 -4.54 12.06
N ARG A 12 24.41 -4.94 10.87
CA ARG A 12 24.48 -6.34 10.42
C ARG A 12 23.12 -7.05 10.55
N LEU A 13 22.08 -6.40 10.04
CA LEU A 13 20.69 -6.85 10.10
C LEU A 13 20.20 -7.49 8.80
N GLU A 14 21.03 -7.58 7.75
CA GLU A 14 20.65 -8.06 6.40
C GLU A 14 19.96 -9.43 6.46
N GLN A 15 20.46 -10.35 7.30
CA GLN A 15 19.93 -11.69 7.49
C GLN A 15 18.89 -11.81 8.63
N LYS A 16 18.53 -10.68 9.25
CA LYS A 16 17.61 -10.60 10.39
C LYS A 16 16.33 -9.83 10.07
N VAL A 17 16.26 -9.14 8.93
CA VAL A 17 15.03 -8.49 8.47
C VAL A 17 14.05 -9.56 7.99
N LEU A 18 13.02 -9.81 8.79
CA LEU A 18 11.92 -10.71 8.43
C LEU A 18 10.93 -10.05 7.47
N ALA A 19 10.53 -8.81 7.75
CA ALA A 19 9.60 -8.04 6.94
C ALA A 19 9.80 -6.54 7.20
N ILE A 20 9.39 -5.71 6.24
CA ILE A 20 9.39 -4.26 6.36
C ILE A 20 7.95 -3.78 6.31
N THR A 21 7.54 -3.05 7.34
CA THR A 21 6.23 -2.39 7.38
C THR A 21 6.36 -0.93 6.97
N SER A 22 5.54 -0.49 6.03
CA SER A 22 5.47 0.92 5.62
C SER A 22 4.03 1.33 5.26
N ASP A 23 3.79 2.62 5.05
CA ASP A 23 2.50 3.07 4.51
C ASP A 23 2.27 2.53 3.08
N ASN A 24 1.05 2.69 2.58
CA ASN A 24 0.68 2.25 1.22
C ASN A 24 0.90 3.36 0.17
N ALA A 25 1.76 4.33 0.43
CA ALA A 25 2.04 5.39 -0.53
C ALA A 25 2.90 4.86 -1.69
N SER A 26 2.79 5.50 -2.85
CA SER A 26 3.48 5.09 -4.07
C SER A 26 5.01 5.13 -3.95
N ASN A 27 5.55 6.10 -3.20
CA ASN A 27 6.97 6.20 -2.92
C ASN A 27 7.49 5.03 -2.09
N MET A 28 6.68 4.45 -1.20
CA MET A 28 7.05 3.26 -0.43
C MET A 28 7.04 2.01 -1.29
N SER A 29 6.08 1.87 -2.22
CA SER A 29 6.17 0.85 -3.27
C SER A 29 7.47 0.97 -4.04
N LYS A 30 7.82 2.20 -4.47
CA LYS A 30 9.04 2.42 -5.25
C LYS A 30 10.31 2.11 -4.47
N MET A 31 10.35 2.43 -3.17
CA MET A 31 11.46 2.07 -2.31
C MET A 31 11.66 0.56 -2.22
N MET A 32 10.58 -0.24 -2.15
CA MET A 32 10.68 -1.70 -2.09
C MET A 32 11.14 -2.33 -3.40
N GLU A 33 10.74 -1.77 -4.54
CA GLU A 33 11.26 -2.18 -5.85
C GLU A 33 12.78 -1.98 -5.92
N LEU A 34 13.25 -0.77 -5.58
CA LEU A 34 14.68 -0.46 -5.57
C LEU A 34 15.45 -1.33 -4.56
N LEU A 35 14.82 -1.67 -3.43
CA LEU A 35 15.42 -2.57 -2.45
C LEU A 35 15.56 -3.98 -2.99
N GLN A 36 14.54 -4.50 -3.68
CA GLN A 36 14.62 -5.81 -4.34
C GLN A 36 15.73 -5.84 -5.39
N GLU A 37 15.78 -4.85 -6.27
CA GLU A 37 16.85 -4.71 -7.28
C GLU A 37 18.24 -4.71 -6.62
N TYR A 38 18.42 -3.97 -5.52
CA TYR A 38 19.66 -3.96 -4.76
C TYR A 38 20.00 -5.32 -4.15
N THR A 39 19.02 -6.07 -3.63
CA THR A 39 19.26 -7.39 -3.04
C THR A 39 19.62 -8.47 -4.05
N GLU A 40 19.24 -8.28 -5.31
CA GLU A 40 19.57 -9.16 -6.44
C GLU A 40 20.98 -8.89 -7.01
N THR A 41 21.66 -7.83 -6.57
CA THR A 41 23.03 -7.54 -7.03
C THR A 41 24.05 -8.58 -6.54
N GLU A 42 25.01 -8.91 -7.43
CA GLU A 42 26.09 -9.85 -7.13
C GLU A 42 26.89 -9.43 -5.89
N GLY A 43 27.06 -10.35 -4.94
CA GLY A 43 27.77 -10.10 -3.68
C GLY A 43 26.95 -9.40 -2.59
N CYS A 44 25.66 -9.10 -2.83
CA CYS A 44 24.79 -8.54 -1.80
C CYS A 44 24.56 -9.55 -0.66
N LYS A 45 24.82 -9.11 0.58
CA LYS A 45 24.58 -9.92 1.78
C LYS A 45 23.11 -10.08 2.12
N TRP A 46 22.22 -9.38 1.42
CA TRP A 46 20.78 -9.38 1.65
C TRP A 46 20.03 -10.24 0.61
N SER A 47 20.62 -11.35 0.18
CA SER A 47 20.19 -12.17 -0.97
C SER A 47 18.84 -12.91 -0.85
N ARG A 48 18.04 -12.67 0.20
CA ARG A 48 16.77 -13.36 0.45
C ARG A 48 15.57 -12.44 0.51
N PHE A 49 15.74 -11.15 0.23
CA PHE A 49 14.63 -10.21 0.28
C PHE A 49 13.69 -10.41 -0.92
N SER A 50 12.39 -10.51 -0.65
CA SER A 50 11.34 -10.45 -1.66
C SER A 50 10.35 -9.35 -1.27
N LYS A 51 10.16 -8.35 -2.13
CA LYS A 51 9.18 -7.29 -1.85
C LYS A 51 7.76 -7.86 -1.72
N ASP A 52 7.44 -8.90 -2.49
CA ASP A 52 6.08 -9.44 -2.53
C ASP A 52 5.76 -10.30 -1.29
N GLU A 53 6.76 -10.93 -0.69
CA GLU A 53 6.59 -11.74 0.52
C GLU A 53 6.84 -10.95 1.82
N GLN A 54 7.66 -9.89 1.76
CA GLN A 54 8.18 -9.21 2.96
C GLN A 54 7.79 -7.74 3.06
N HIS A 55 6.98 -7.19 2.14
CA HIS A 55 6.38 -5.86 2.28
C HIS A 55 5.01 -5.94 2.95
N VAL A 56 4.95 -5.54 4.23
CA VAL A 56 3.69 -5.41 4.95
C VAL A 56 3.20 -3.97 4.84
N ARG A 57 2.01 -3.76 4.27
CA ARG A 57 1.44 -2.43 4.13
C ARG A 57 0.63 -2.03 5.37
N CYS A 58 0.62 -0.73 5.66
CA CYS A 58 -0.10 -0.19 6.82
C CYS A 58 -1.61 -0.50 6.75
N PHE A 59 -2.10 -1.27 7.74
CA PHE A 59 -3.49 -1.66 7.83
C PHE A 59 -4.46 -0.46 7.89
N ALA A 60 -4.10 0.58 8.66
CA ALA A 60 -4.94 1.78 8.78
C ALA A 60 -5.13 2.47 7.41
N HIS A 61 -4.09 2.49 6.58
CA HIS A 61 -4.20 3.07 5.24
C HIS A 61 -5.07 2.22 4.31
N ILE A 62 -4.96 0.88 4.38
CA ILE A 62 -5.83 -0.04 3.63
C ILE A 62 -7.30 0.20 4.02
N MET A 63 -7.60 0.29 5.31
CA MET A 63 -8.95 0.56 5.80
C MET A 63 -9.49 1.91 5.30
N ASN A 64 -8.65 2.95 5.29
CA ASN A 64 -9.04 4.25 4.77
C ASN A 64 -9.42 4.20 3.28
N ILE A 65 -8.63 3.51 2.45
CA ILE A 65 -8.96 3.33 1.02
C ILE A 65 -10.28 2.57 0.87
N ALA A 66 -10.47 1.46 1.59
CA ALA A 66 -11.69 0.66 1.50
C ALA A 66 -12.96 1.45 1.87
N VAL A 67 -12.89 2.29 2.92
CA VAL A 67 -14.02 3.14 3.33
C VAL A 67 -14.27 4.24 2.30
N GLN A 68 -13.23 4.88 1.77
CA GLN A 68 -13.39 5.90 0.73
C GLN A 68 -14.06 5.33 -0.52
N ASP A 69 -13.64 4.13 -0.94
CA ASP A 69 -14.24 3.43 -2.09
C ASP A 69 -15.73 3.11 -1.85
N LEU A 70 -16.06 2.57 -0.68
CA LEU A 70 -17.45 2.30 -0.28
C LEU A 70 -18.31 3.56 -0.28
N LEU A 71 -17.81 4.67 0.28
CA LEU A 71 -18.53 5.93 0.33
C LEU A 71 -18.73 6.51 -1.08
N ASN A 72 -17.73 6.44 -1.94
CA ASN A 72 -17.83 6.90 -3.32
C ASN A 72 -18.84 6.07 -4.13
N ALA A 73 -18.81 4.74 -4.00
CA ALA A 73 -19.78 3.85 -4.64
C ALA A 73 -21.23 4.16 -4.20
N ASN A 74 -21.45 4.42 -2.91
CA ASN A 74 -22.78 4.72 -2.38
C ASN A 74 -23.25 6.16 -2.66
N SER A 75 -22.31 7.10 -2.82
CA SER A 75 -22.64 8.48 -3.21
C SER A 75 -23.23 8.54 -4.62
N VAL A 76 -22.78 7.66 -5.53
CA VAL A 76 -23.33 7.51 -6.89
C VAL A 76 -24.76 6.93 -6.88
N HIS A 77 -25.13 6.15 -5.86
CA HIS A 77 -26.48 5.58 -5.75
C HIS A 77 -27.50 6.50 -5.07
N ALA A 78 -27.05 7.52 -4.34
CA ALA A 78 -27.94 8.49 -3.70
C ALA A 78 -28.59 9.45 -4.71
N GLU A 79 -27.94 9.75 -5.84
CA GLU A 79 -28.46 10.65 -6.88
C GLU A 79 -29.49 9.98 -7.80
N ALA A 80 -29.52 8.64 -7.89
CA ALA A 80 -30.48 7.92 -8.75
C ALA A 80 -31.85 7.66 -8.08
N ALA A 81 -31.97 7.89 -6.77
CA ALA A 81 -33.19 7.64 -6.01
C ALA A 81 -34.08 8.89 -5.82
N SER A 82 -33.62 10.08 -6.20
CA SER A 82 -34.39 11.32 -6.07
C SER A 82 -35.34 11.62 -7.25
N ASP A 83 -35.28 10.85 -8.34
CA ASP A 83 -36.01 11.17 -9.58
C ASP A 83 -37.37 10.44 -9.74
N ILE A 84 -37.92 9.80 -8.69
CA ILE A 84 -39.16 8.99 -8.78
C ILE A 84 -40.32 9.50 -7.89
N ASP A 85 -40.30 10.74 -7.38
CA ASP A 85 -41.38 11.24 -6.49
C ASP A 85 -42.12 12.50 -6.99
N GLU A 86 -42.35 12.65 -8.30
CA GLU A 86 -43.07 13.84 -8.83
C GLU A 86 -44.10 13.57 -9.95
N SER A 87 -44.87 12.46 -9.90
CA SER A 87 -46.04 12.33 -10.81
C SER A 87 -47.24 11.49 -10.31
N ALA A 88 -47.58 11.55 -9.01
CA ALA A 88 -48.82 10.98 -8.51
C ALA A 88 -49.61 11.94 -7.59
N GLN A 89 -49.89 13.15 -8.07
CA GLN A 89 -51.01 13.97 -7.61
C GLN A 89 -51.64 14.64 -8.84
N ASP A 90 -52.81 14.16 -9.26
CA ASP A 90 -54.00 15.00 -9.45
C ASP A 90 -55.18 14.13 -9.93
N GLU A 91 -56.33 14.40 -9.30
CA GLU A 91 -57.65 13.79 -9.50
C GLU A 91 -58.27 14.06 -10.89
#